data_AF-A0A661CYQ8-F1
#
_entry.id   AF-A0A661CYQ8-F1
#
_cell.length_a   1.000
_cell.length_b   1.000
_cell.length_c   1.000
_cell.angle_alpha   90.00
_cell.angle_beta   90.00
_cell.angle_gamma   90.00
#
_symmetry.space_group_name_H-M   'P 1'
#
loop_
_entity.id
_entity.type
_entity.pdbx_description
1 polymer ?
#
loop_
_entity_poly.entity_id
_entity_poly.type
_entity_poly.pdbx_seq_one_letter_code
_entity_poly.pdbx_strand_id
1 'polypeptide(L)' 'LDVAFQASVYSDNIDTAMYVSDRLAASAVMVNEHTAFRVDWMPFAGLRQSGLGTGGIPYTLEDMQIEKMIVITSKAIR' A
#
# COMPACT_ATOMS: atom_id res chain seq x y z
N LEU A 1 11.10 0.34 -16.76
CA LEU A 1 12.06 0.39 -15.64
C LEU A 1 11.75 -0.77 -14.70
N ASP A 2 12.76 -1.25 -13.98
CA ASP A 2 12.58 -2.30 -12.97
C ASP A 2 12.07 -1.76 -11.62
N VAL A 3 11.92 -0.44 -11.53
CA VAL A 3 11.29 0.29 -10.42
C VAL A 3 9.84 0.62 -10.75
N ALA A 4 8.98 0.61 -9.73
CA ALA A 4 7.57 0.99 -9.79
C ALA A 4 7.13 1.48 -8.42
N PHE A 5 6.68 2.73 -8.33
CA PHE A 5 6.32 3.36 -7.06
C PHE A 5 4.94 4.01 -7.14
N GLN A 6 4.85 5.34 -6.99
CA GLN A 6 3.64 6.10 -7.26
C GLN A 6 3.63 6.62 -8.70
N ALA A 7 2.44 6.79 -9.25
CA ALA A 7 2.23 7.42 -10.55
C ALA A 7 1.13 8.46 -10.47
N SER A 8 1.02 9.30 -11.50
CA SER A 8 -0.03 10.31 -11.59
C SER A 8 -0.59 10.38 -13.01
N VAL A 9 -1.89 10.65 -13.10
CA VAL A 9 -2.62 10.86 -14.36
C VAL A 9 -3.37 12.18 -14.25
N TYR A 10 -3.14 13.07 -15.22
CA TYR A 10 -3.90 14.32 -15.34
C TYR A 10 -4.89 14.22 -16.50
N SER A 11 -6.17 14.33 -16.19
CA SER A 11 -7.25 14.30 -17.19
C SER A 11 -8.53 14.91 -16.63
N ASP A 12 -9.28 15.61 -17.48
CA ASP A 12 -10.64 16.05 -17.19
C ASP A 12 -11.69 14.93 -17.41
N ASN A 13 -11.30 13.83 -18.06
CA ASN A 13 -12.16 12.68 -18.29
C ASN A 13 -11.80 11.55 -17.31
N ILE A 14 -12.73 11.25 -16.39
CA ILE A 14 -12.53 10.22 -15.36
C ILE A 14 -12.41 8.81 -15.93
N ASP A 15 -13.12 8.48 -17.00
CA ASP A 15 -13.06 7.15 -17.63
C ASP A 15 -11.66 6.91 -18.22
N THR A 16 -11.11 7.93 -18.88
CA THR A 16 -9.72 7.89 -19.37
C THR A 16 -8.73 7.78 -18.22
N ALA A 17 -8.90 8.57 -17.15
CA ALA A 17 -8.03 8.53 -15.99
C ALA A 17 -8.01 7.13 -15.33
N MET A 18 -9.19 6.52 -15.15
CA MET A 18 -9.33 5.18 -14.58
C MET A 18 -8.76 4.10 -15.51
N TYR A 19 -9.03 4.18 -16.82
CA TYR A 19 -8.47 3.25 -17.81
C TYR A 19 -6.94 3.23 -17.79
N VAL A 20 -6.31 4.40 -17.71
CA VAL A 20 -4.86 4.54 -17.62
C VAL A 20 -4.35 4.08 -16.26
N SER A 21 -5.00 4.47 -15.16
CA SER A 21 -4.60 4.12 -13.79
C SER A 21 -4.50 2.61 -13.58
N ASP A 22 -5.47 1.85 -14.11
CA ASP A 22 -5.51 0.38 -14.06
C ASP A 22 -4.34 -0.30 -14.80
N ARG A 23 -3.71 0.40 -15.75
CA ARG A 23 -2.60 -0.12 -16.58
C ARG A 23 -1.23 0.36 -16.12
N LEU A 24 -1.16 1.34 -15.23
CA LEU A 24 0.09 1.84 -14.71
C LEU A 24 0.66 0.86 -13.68
N ALA A 25 1.93 0.48 -13.85
CA ALA A 25 2.66 -0.27 -12.85
C ALA A 25 3.04 0.66 -11.68
N ALA A 26 2.12 0.82 -10.73
CA ALA A 26 2.29 1.64 -9.53
C ALA A 26 1.50 1.05 -8.36
N SER A 27 1.93 1.32 -7.13
CA SER A 27 1.19 0.95 -5.92
C SER A 27 0.04 1.90 -5.60
N ALA A 28 0.16 3.16 -6.05
CA ALA A 28 -0.86 4.19 -5.95
C ALA A 28 -0.80 5.10 -7.19
N VAL A 29 -1.98 5.49 -7.68
CA VAL A 29 -2.11 6.43 -8.80
C VAL A 29 -2.89 7.65 -8.33
N MET A 30 -2.26 8.82 -8.43
CA MET A 30 -2.86 10.11 -8.12
C MET A 30 -3.58 10.64 -9.37
N VAL A 31 -4.87 10.96 -9.28
CA VAL A 31 -5.61 11.59 -10.39
C VAL A 31 -5.66 13.09 -10.16
N ASN A 32 -5.13 13.86 -11.10
CA ASN A 32 -5.03 15.33 -11.04
C ASN A 32 -4.25 15.84 -9.81
N GLU A 33 -3.30 15.03 -9.32
CA GLU A 33 -2.45 15.36 -8.18
C GLU A 33 -1.04 14.80 -8.39
N HIS A 34 -0.02 15.47 -7.87
CA HIS A 34 1.38 15.11 -8.03
C HIS A 34 1.77 13.88 -7.18
N THR A 35 2.77 13.12 -7.65
CA THR A 35 3.26 11.89 -6.98
C THR A 35 4.05 12.14 -5.69
N ALA A 36 4.17 13.38 -5.23
CA ALA A 36 4.75 13.67 -3.92
C ALA A 36 3.67 13.84 -2.84
N PHE A 37 2.39 13.83 -3.22
CA PHE A 37 1.29 13.81 -2.28
C PHE A 37 1.39 12.57 -1.39
N ARG A 38 1.39 12.82 -0.07
CA ARG A 38 1.48 11.79 0.94
C ARG A 38 0.81 12.25 2.22
N VAL A 39 0.13 11.31 2.89
CA VAL A 39 -0.35 11.47 4.27
C VAL A 39 0.11 10.26 5.10
N ASP A 40 0.32 10.43 6.40
CA ASP A 40 1.04 9.43 7.20
C ASP A 40 0.32 8.08 7.35
N TRP A 41 -1.01 8.08 7.25
CA TRP A 41 -1.83 6.88 7.40
C TRP A 41 -2.15 6.16 6.09
N MET A 42 -1.83 6.76 4.92
CA MET A 42 -2.12 6.10 3.65
C MET A 42 -1.19 4.88 3.45
N PRO A 43 -1.65 3.83 2.76
CA PRO A 43 -0.78 2.75 2.34
C PRO A 43 0.31 3.29 1.40
N PHE A 44 1.56 2.94 1.68
CA PHE A 44 2.71 3.43 0.94
C PHE A 44 3.66 2.28 0.60
N ALA A 45 3.56 1.75 -0.61
CA ALA A 45 4.33 0.59 -1.02
C ALA A 45 5.17 0.89 -2.26
N GLY A 46 6.36 0.28 -2.35
CA GLY A 46 7.08 0.14 -3.60
C GLY A 46 6.84 -1.23 -4.21
N LEU A 47 6.80 -1.30 -5.53
CA LEU A 47 6.71 -2.55 -6.27
C LEU A 47 8.08 -2.84 -6.93
N ARG A 48 8.34 -4.13 -7.21
CA ARG A 48 9.59 -4.59 -7.85
C ARG A 48 10.82 -4.12 -7.07
N GLN A 49 11.77 -3.44 -7.71
CA GLN A 49 12.98 -2.95 -7.05
C GLN A 49 12.74 -1.70 -6.18
N SER A 50 11.53 -1.14 -6.14
CA SER A 50 11.22 0.05 -5.34
C SER A 50 10.92 -0.25 -3.87
N GLY A 51 10.76 -1.51 -3.48
CA GLY A 51 10.56 -1.90 -2.08
C GLY A 51 9.78 -3.19 -1.89
N LEU A 52 9.60 -3.56 -0.62
CA LEU A 52 8.79 -4.67 -0.14
C LEU A 52 7.95 -4.19 1.06
N GLY A 53 6.77 -4.76 1.22
CA GLY A 53 5.85 -4.42 2.31
C GLY A 53 5.05 -3.15 2.04
N THR A 54 4.24 -2.75 3.02
CA THR A 54 3.40 -1.56 2.94
C THR A 54 3.72 -0.64 4.10
N GLY A 55 4.20 0.55 3.81
CA GLY A 55 4.36 1.62 4.78
C GLY A 55 3.04 2.32 5.10
N GLY A 56 3.11 3.27 6.02
CA GLY A 56 1.96 3.98 6.58
C GLY A 56 1.70 3.49 8.00
N ILE A 57 1.28 4.39 8.90
CA ILE A 57 1.22 4.12 10.35
C ILE A 57 0.58 2.77 10.71
N PRO A 58 -0.65 2.41 10.25
CA PRO A 58 -1.27 1.14 10.65
C PRO A 58 -0.52 -0.08 10.09
N TYR A 59 -0.10 -0.03 8.83
CA TYR A 59 0.60 -1.14 8.17
C TYR A 59 1.98 -1.40 8.78
N THR A 60 2.73 -0.33 9.06
CA THR A 60 4.02 -0.44 9.74
C THR A 60 3.85 -0.93 11.18
N LEU A 61 2.79 -0.52 11.87
CA LEU A 61 2.50 -1.03 13.22
C LEU A 61 2.21 -2.54 13.18
N GLU A 62 1.47 -3.03 12.18
CA GLU A 62 1.24 -4.47 11.97
C GLU A 62 2.54 -5.23 11.67
N ASP A 63 3.36 -4.74 10.75
CA ASP A 63 4.66 -5.36 10.38
C ASP A 63 5.67 -5.37 11.56
N MET A 64 5.59 -4.39 12.47
CA MET A 64 6.45 -4.29 13.64
C MET A 64 5.92 -5.03 14.87
N GLN A 65 4.76 -5.68 14.78
CA GLN A 65 4.21 -6.52 15.83
C GLN A 65 4.56 -7.99 15.62
N ILE A 66 4.57 -8.76 16.71
CA ILE A 66 4.75 -10.21 16.67
C ILE A 66 3.50 -10.84 17.24
N GLU A 67 2.77 -11.59 16.41
CA GLU A 67 1.66 -12.41 16.89
C GLU A 67 2.19 -13.59 17.70
N LYS A 68 1.69 -13.74 18.92
CA LYS A 68 2.05 -14.83 19.83
C LYS A 68 0.93 -15.84 19.90
N MET A 69 1.16 -17.01 19.31
CA MET A 69 0.26 -18.15 19.49
C MET A 69 0.44 -18.74 20.89
N ILE A 70 -0.67 -18.91 21.59
CA ILE A 70 -0.71 -19.64 22.86
C ILE A 70 -1.62 -20.85 22.67
N VAL A 71 -1.06 -22.04 22.82
CA VAL A 71 -1.81 -23.30 22.81
C VAL A 71 -1.96 -23.75 24.26
N ILE A 72 -3.21 -23.89 24.72
CA ILE A 72 -3.51 -24.26 26.10
C ILE A 72 -4.34 -25.54 26.11
N THR A 73 -3.86 -26.54 26.84
CA THR A 73 -4.64 -27.72 27.22
C THR A 73 -4.67 -27.78 28.74
N SER A 74 -5.80 -27.43 29.35
CA SER A 74 -5.95 -27.35 30.82
C SER A 74 -7.24 -28.03 31.29
N LYS A 75 -7.14 -28.85 32.34
CA LYS A 75 -8.31 -29.45 33.01
C LYS A 75 -9.16 -28.43 33.76
N ALA A 76 -8.59 -27.26 34.11
CA ALA A 76 -9.27 -26.19 34.86
C ALA A 76 -10.03 -25.21 33.95
N ILE A 77 -9.76 -25.22 32.64
CA ILE A 77 -10.46 -24.42 31.62
C ILE A 77 -11.42 -25.36 30.86
N ARG A 78 -12.10 -26.24 31.58
CA ARG A 78 -13.05 -27.21 31.04
C ARG A 78 -14.45 -26.91 31.53
#